data_AF-A0ABD3WVV2-F1
#
_entry.id   AF-A0ABD3WVV2-F1
#
_cell.length_a   1.000
_cell.length_b   1.000
_cell.length_c   1.000
_cell.angle_alpha   90.00
_cell.angle_beta   90.00
_cell.angle_gamma   90.00
#
_symmetry.space_group_name_H-M   'P 1'
#
loop_
_entity.id
_entity.type
_entity.pdbx_description
1 polymer ?
#
loop_
_entity_poly.entity_id
_entity_poly.type
_entity_poly.pdbx_seq_one_letter_code
_entity_poly.pdbx_strand_id
1 'polypeptide(L)'
;ISNDSDNEICDHYCRSVIGASIGSLACFILILIILWTIKRKRKGQKSNLKHVGSLLSISAVPSDYVVDRERQSSYPSPIWTPKQPFPSSTRQEDFKWEFPRENLFLEEALGEGEFGVVMKAKAKGLAGQEGYTQVAIKMLK
;
A
#
# COMPACT_ATOMS: atom_id res chain seq x y z
N ILE A 1 -49.73 49.24 23.03
CA ILE A 1 -48.98 49.52 21.79
C ILE A 1 -47.53 49.02 21.85
N SER A 2 -46.89 48.95 23.03
CA SER A 2 -45.50 48.50 23.18
C SER A 2 -45.26 47.00 23.01
N ASN A 3 -46.23 46.13 23.32
CA ASN A 3 -46.04 44.67 23.26
C ASN A 3 -45.99 44.08 21.83
N ASP A 4 -46.56 44.74 20.82
CA ASP A 4 -46.57 44.19 19.46
C ASP A 4 -45.19 44.27 18.79
N SER A 5 -44.42 45.34 19.06
CA SER A 5 -43.10 45.54 18.46
C SER A 5 -42.05 44.55 19.01
N ASP A 6 -42.13 44.18 20.28
CA ASP A 6 -41.20 43.22 20.89
C ASP A 6 -41.42 41.79 20.37
N ASN A 7 -42.68 41.43 20.08
CA ASN A 7 -43.03 40.11 19.55
C ASN A 7 -42.57 39.91 18.10
N GLU A 8 -42.64 40.95 17.25
CA GLU A 8 -42.13 40.90 15.86
C GLU A 8 -40.60 40.73 15.81
N ILE A 9 -39.87 41.38 16.73
CA ILE A 9 -38.41 41.28 16.82
C ILE A 9 -37.99 39.86 17.26
N CYS A 10 -38.69 39.30 18.25
CA CYS A 10 -38.44 37.93 18.71
C CYS A 10 -38.74 36.90 17.62
N ASP A 11 -39.82 37.06 16.84
CA ASP A 11 -40.15 36.10 15.78
C ASP A 11 -39.07 36.03 14.69
N HIS A 12 -38.58 37.20 14.25
CA HIS A 12 -37.50 37.27 13.25
C HIS A 12 -36.20 36.66 13.77
N TYR A 13 -35.86 36.93 15.03
CA TYR A 13 -34.69 36.34 15.67
C TYR A 13 -34.82 34.82 15.82
N CYS A 14 -35.95 34.33 16.31
CA CYS A 14 -36.23 32.91 16.47
C CYS A 14 -36.16 32.16 15.13
N ARG A 15 -36.76 32.70 14.05
CA ARG A 15 -36.66 32.11 12.70
C ARG A 15 -35.22 32.05 12.19
N SER A 16 -34.46 33.12 12.36
CA SER A 16 -33.06 33.19 11.93
C SER A 16 -32.18 32.18 12.67
N VAL A 17 -32.36 32.07 13.99
CA VAL A 17 -31.61 31.13 14.84
C VAL A 17 -31.93 29.68 14.47
N ILE A 18 -33.21 29.34 14.26
CA ILE A 18 -33.62 27.99 13.86
C ILE A 18 -33.02 27.64 12.51
N GLY A 19 -33.11 28.53 11.51
CA GLY A 19 -32.53 28.32 10.19
C GLY A 19 -31.02 28.10 10.23
N ALA A 20 -30.29 28.93 10.98
CA ALA A 20 -28.85 28.80 11.13
C ALA A 20 -28.44 27.48 11.83
N SER A 21 -29.19 27.06 12.85
CA SER A 21 -28.90 25.81 13.58
C SER A 21 -29.07 24.57 12.70
N ILE A 22 -30.16 24.49 11.94
CA ILE A 22 -30.45 23.37 11.03
C ILE A 22 -29.43 23.35 9.89
N GLY A 23 -29.12 24.52 9.32
CA GLY A 23 -28.09 24.65 8.29
C GLY A 23 -26.71 24.19 8.78
N SER A 24 -26.32 24.58 10.00
CA SER A 24 -25.06 24.17 10.61
C SER A 24 -24.97 22.65 10.81
N LEU A 25 -26.03 22.03 11.34
CA LEU A 25 -26.10 20.58 11.53
C LEU A 25 -26.06 19.83 10.19
N ALA A 26 -26.80 20.30 9.18
CA ALA A 26 -26.78 19.72 7.85
C ALA A 26 -25.38 19.82 7.20
N CYS A 27 -24.74 20.99 7.27
CA CYS A 27 -23.37 21.19 6.81
C CYS A 27 -22.37 20.27 7.54
N PHE A 28 -22.49 20.12 8.86
CA PHE A 28 -21.63 19.24 9.63
C PHE A 28 -21.78 17.77 9.21
N ILE A 29 -23.01 17.29 9.03
CA ILE A 29 -23.28 15.93 8.54
C ILE A 29 -22.72 15.72 7.13
N LEU A 30 -22.90 16.69 6.22
CA LEU A 30 -22.32 16.63 4.87
C LEU A 30 -20.79 16.59 4.92
N ILE A 31 -20.15 17.40 5.77
CA ILE A 31 -18.69 17.37 5.96
C ILE A 31 -18.24 16.00 6.47
N LEU A 32 -18.94 15.40 7.44
CA LEU A 32 -18.62 14.06 7.93
C LEU A 32 -18.75 13.00 6.83
N ILE A 33 -19.80 13.07 5.99
CA ILE A 33 -19.98 12.16 4.85
C ILE A 33 -18.87 12.35 3.82
N ILE A 34 -18.50 13.59 3.50
CA ILE A 34 -17.41 13.91 2.57
C ILE A 34 -16.07 13.39 3.13
N LEU A 35 -15.77 13.65 4.40
CA LEU A 35 -14.55 13.14 5.04
C LEU A 35 -14.53 11.62 5.10
N TRP A 36 -15.68 10.97 5.35
CA TRP A 36 -15.79 9.52 5.38
C TRP A 36 -15.63 8.92 3.98
N THR A 37 -16.25 9.50 2.95
CA THR A 37 -16.08 9.05 1.56
C THR A 37 -14.65 9.28 1.06
N ILE A 38 -14.01 10.41 1.41
CA ILE A 38 -12.59 10.64 1.11
C ILE A 38 -11.71 9.65 1.89
N LYS A 39 -11.97 9.38 3.17
CA LYS A 39 -11.22 8.39 3.94
C LYS A 39 -11.41 6.98 3.41
N ARG A 40 -12.62 6.62 2.96
CA ARG A 40 -12.96 5.32 2.37
C ARG A 40 -12.31 5.16 0.99
N LYS A 41 -12.38 6.20 0.15
CA LYS A 41 -11.64 6.24 -1.13
C LYS A 41 -10.13 6.20 -0.89
N ARG A 42 -9.59 6.94 0.08
CA ARG A 42 -8.18 6.82 0.49
C ARG A 42 -7.87 5.45 1.07
N LYS A 43 -8.76 4.77 1.79
CA LYS A 43 -8.51 3.41 2.29
C LYS A 43 -8.48 2.38 1.13
N GLY A 44 -9.25 2.61 0.06
CA GLY A 44 -9.21 1.82 -1.17
C GLY A 44 -8.15 2.26 -2.20
N GLN A 45 -7.65 3.49 -2.14
CA GLN A 45 -6.74 4.12 -3.12
C GLN A 45 -5.34 4.43 -2.55
N LYS A 46 -5.11 4.31 -1.23
CA LYS A 46 -3.76 4.41 -0.64
C LYS A 46 -2.86 3.22 -0.99
N SER A 47 -3.37 2.22 -1.71
CA SER A 47 -2.57 1.15 -2.33
C SER A 47 -2.16 1.48 -3.78
N ASN A 48 -2.34 2.72 -4.24
CA ASN A 48 -1.85 3.13 -5.54
C ASN A 48 -1.31 4.57 -5.53
N LEU A 49 0.01 4.67 -5.65
CA LEU A 49 0.72 5.81 -6.22
C LEU A 49 0.87 7.07 -5.34
N LYS A 50 1.96 7.09 -4.56
CA LYS A 50 2.74 8.33 -4.38
C LYS A 50 4.16 8.08 -4.85
N HIS A 51 4.44 8.43 -6.09
CA HIS A 51 5.79 8.85 -6.44
C HIS A 51 5.74 10.12 -7.28
N VAL A 52 6.80 10.91 -7.11
CA VAL A 52 7.18 12.15 -7.79
C VAL A 52 6.72 13.46 -7.15
N GLY A 53 7.67 14.09 -6.44
CA GLY A 53 7.91 15.53 -6.62
C GLY A 53 7.74 16.43 -5.41
N SER A 54 8.69 16.43 -4.46
CA SER A 54 9.10 17.66 -3.75
C SER A 54 10.49 17.50 -3.11
N LEU A 55 11.48 17.99 -3.86
CA LEU A 55 12.76 18.60 -3.45
C LEU A 55 13.75 17.83 -2.55
N LEU A 56 14.98 17.66 -3.08
CA LEU A 56 16.26 17.33 -2.40
C LEU A 56 16.42 15.84 -2.04
N SER A 57 17.40 15.04 -2.49
CA SER A 57 18.67 15.29 -3.16
C SER A 57 19.03 14.03 -3.97
N ILE A 58 19.20 14.17 -5.28
CA ILE A 58 20.02 13.25 -6.06
C ILE A 58 21.46 13.47 -5.57
N SER A 59 22.05 12.50 -4.90
CA SER A 59 23.51 12.43 -4.82
C SER A 59 23.91 10.97 -4.89
N ALA A 60 24.73 10.72 -5.89
CA ALA A 60 25.11 9.44 -6.40
C ALA A 60 25.83 8.59 -5.36
N VAL A 61 25.57 7.30 -5.40
CA VAL A 61 26.44 6.27 -4.85
C VAL A 61 27.85 6.43 -5.45
N PRO A 62 28.92 6.27 -4.66
CA PRO A 62 30.08 5.54 -5.12
C PRO A 62 30.17 4.20 -4.41
N SER A 63 30.42 3.21 -5.26
CA SER A 63 30.73 1.82 -5.00
C SER A 63 31.95 1.68 -4.08
N ASP A 64 31.81 0.95 -2.97
CA ASP A 64 32.95 0.34 -2.26
C ASP A 64 32.51 -1.00 -1.64
N TYR A 65 32.34 -2.02 -2.47
CA TYR A 65 32.44 -3.41 -2.01
C TYR A 65 33.90 -3.83 -2.13
N VAL A 66 34.68 -3.58 -1.09
CA VAL A 66 36.02 -4.18 -0.95
C VAL A 66 35.80 -5.58 -0.36
N VAL A 67 35.84 -6.61 -1.22
CA VAL A 67 35.97 -7.99 -0.75
C VAL A 67 37.46 -8.23 -0.51
N ASP A 68 37.82 -8.46 0.75
CA ASP A 68 39.12 -8.94 1.19
C ASP A 68 39.49 -10.21 0.39
N ARG A 69 40.49 -10.08 -0.48
CA ARG A 69 41.07 -11.19 -1.24
C ARG A 69 42.35 -11.64 -0.56
N GLU A 70 42.22 -12.32 0.57
CA GLU A 70 43.30 -13.09 1.18
C GLU A 70 42.86 -14.52 1.45
N ARG A 71 42.92 -15.34 0.41
CA ARG A 71 43.46 -16.71 0.51
C ARG A 71 43.99 -17.15 -0.85
N GLN A 72 45.30 -16.99 -0.95
CA GLN A 72 46.20 -17.63 -1.89
C GLN A 72 45.83 -19.11 -2.10
N SER A 73 45.34 -19.46 -3.28
CA SER A 73 45.58 -20.77 -3.88
C SER A 73 45.55 -20.63 -5.41
N SER A 74 46.66 -21.04 -6.02
CA SER A 74 47.09 -20.80 -7.39
C SER A 74 46.10 -21.26 -8.45
N TYR A 75 45.58 -20.33 -9.26
CA TYR A 75 44.95 -20.66 -10.55
C TYR A 75 45.23 -19.55 -11.57
N PRO A 76 45.74 -19.86 -12.79
CA PRO A 76 45.96 -18.87 -13.83
C PRO A 76 44.61 -18.38 -14.38
N SER A 77 44.54 -17.07 -14.63
CA SER A 77 43.35 -16.30 -15.02
C SER A 77 42.50 -16.97 -16.11
N PRO A 78 41.16 -17.09 -15.96
CA PRO A 78 40.34 -17.61 -17.04
C PRO A 78 39.92 -16.49 -18.00
N ILE A 79 40.42 -16.68 -19.21
CA ILE A 79 39.90 -16.23 -20.50
C ILE A 79 38.36 -16.37 -20.53
N TRP A 80 37.67 -15.31 -20.95
CA TRP A 80 36.23 -15.29 -21.22
C TRP A 80 35.87 -16.43 -22.19
N THR A 81 35.18 -17.45 -21.72
CA THR A 81 34.60 -18.50 -22.56
C THR A 81 33.08 -18.57 -22.36
N PRO A 82 32.31 -18.80 -23.45
CA PRO A 82 30.86 -18.65 -23.43
C PRO A 82 30.15 -19.85 -22.78
N LYS A 83 29.12 -19.56 -21.98
CA LYS A 83 28.04 -20.44 -21.48
C LYS A 83 28.49 -21.82 -20.94
N GLN A 84 28.82 -21.89 -19.66
CA GLN A 84 28.65 -23.13 -18.90
C GLN A 84 27.15 -23.35 -18.64
N PRO A 85 26.55 -24.51 -18.99
CA PRO A 85 25.19 -24.85 -18.60
C PRO A 85 25.14 -24.98 -17.08
N PHE A 86 24.30 -24.16 -16.44
CA PHE A 86 23.99 -24.30 -15.02
C PHE A 86 23.54 -25.76 -14.75
N PRO A 87 24.11 -26.46 -13.75
CA PRO A 87 23.72 -27.83 -13.46
C PRO A 87 22.23 -27.85 -13.11
N SER A 88 21.45 -28.61 -13.88
CA SER A 88 19.98 -28.73 -13.79
C SER A 88 19.46 -29.40 -12.51
N SER A 89 20.32 -29.57 -11.50
CA SER A 89 20.00 -30.11 -10.17
C SER A 89 19.07 -29.18 -9.37
N THR A 90 18.98 -27.90 -9.72
CA THR A 90 18.12 -26.91 -9.05
C THR A 90 16.63 -27.11 -9.33
N ARG A 91 16.27 -27.74 -10.47
CA ARG A 91 14.87 -27.78 -10.93
C ARG A 91 13.94 -28.59 -10.01
N GLN A 92 14.45 -29.62 -9.33
CA GLN A 92 13.62 -30.40 -8.40
C GLN A 92 13.29 -29.65 -7.11
N GLU A 93 14.17 -28.77 -6.63
CA GLU A 93 13.93 -28.01 -5.42
C GLU A 93 12.96 -26.84 -5.66
N ASP A 94 12.95 -26.30 -6.88
CA ASP A 94 12.06 -25.21 -7.29
C ASP A 94 10.57 -25.62 -7.23
N PHE A 95 10.23 -26.84 -7.66
CA PHE A 95 8.84 -27.33 -7.66
C PHE A 95 8.23 -27.45 -6.25
N LYS A 96 9.06 -27.67 -5.21
CA LYS A 96 8.58 -27.75 -3.82
C LYS A 96 8.03 -26.41 -3.32
N TRP A 97 8.58 -25.30 -3.82
CA TRP A 97 8.22 -23.94 -3.41
C TRP A 97 7.22 -23.27 -4.35
N GLU A 98 6.91 -23.90 -5.48
CA GLU A 98 5.91 -23.42 -6.41
C GLU A 98 4.50 -23.65 -5.86
N PHE A 99 3.62 -22.67 -6.06
CA PHE A 99 2.24 -22.73 -5.59
C PHE A 99 1.29 -22.32 -6.72
N PRO A 100 0.20 -23.08 -6.98
CA PRO A 100 -0.76 -22.77 -8.04
C PRO A 100 -1.38 -21.39 -7.85
N ARG A 101 -1.22 -20.51 -8.84
CA ARG A 101 -1.67 -19.11 -8.76
C ARG A 101 -3.20 -19.00 -8.71
N GLU A 102 -3.91 -19.93 -9.32
CA GLU A 102 -5.37 -20.06 -9.28
C GLU A 102 -5.92 -20.33 -7.88
N ASN A 103 -5.09 -20.89 -6.99
CA ASN A 103 -5.43 -21.14 -5.59
C ASN A 103 -5.01 -19.97 -4.68
N LEU A 104 -4.55 -18.87 -5.26
CA LEU A 104 -4.09 -17.67 -4.56
C LEU A 104 -5.07 -16.52 -4.78
N PHE A 105 -5.72 -16.07 -3.72
CA PHE A 105 -6.75 -15.03 -3.76
C PHE A 105 -6.19 -13.75 -3.13
N LEU A 106 -5.81 -12.79 -3.97
CA LEU A 106 -5.24 -11.51 -3.53
C LEU A 106 -6.32 -10.62 -2.89
N GLU A 107 -6.01 -10.03 -1.74
CA GLU A 107 -6.85 -9.07 -1.01
C GLU A 107 -6.23 -7.66 -1.06
N GLU A 108 -6.16 -6.96 0.09
CA GLU A 108 -5.64 -5.60 0.20
C GLU A 108 -4.10 -5.54 0.31
N ALA A 109 -3.50 -4.42 -0.08
CA ALA A 109 -2.07 -4.18 0.13
C ALA A 109 -1.78 -3.95 1.63
N LEU A 110 -0.74 -4.62 2.14
CA LEU A 110 -0.21 -4.43 3.49
C LEU A 110 0.89 -3.36 3.53
N GLY A 111 1.66 -3.20 2.46
CA GLY A 111 2.70 -2.16 2.36
C GLY A 111 3.40 -2.11 0.99
N GLU A 112 3.98 -0.97 0.64
CA GLU A 112 4.76 -0.74 -0.58
C GLU A 112 6.13 -0.15 -0.21
N GLY A 113 7.20 -0.58 -0.87
CA GLY A 113 8.55 -0.06 -0.68
C GLY A 113 9.42 -0.26 -1.91
N GLU A 114 10.71 0.02 -1.80
CA GLU A 114 11.68 -0.08 -2.91
C GLU A 114 11.69 -1.47 -3.56
N PHE A 115 11.45 -2.51 -2.77
CA PHE A 115 11.43 -3.91 -3.22
C PHE A 115 10.07 -4.37 -3.78
N GLY A 116 9.10 -3.47 -3.98
CA GLY A 116 7.75 -3.77 -4.48
C GLY A 116 6.66 -3.77 -3.41
N VAL A 117 5.52 -4.40 -3.70
CA VAL A 117 4.30 -4.39 -2.87
C VAL A 117 4.11 -5.70 -2.11
N VAL A 118 3.65 -5.61 -0.86
CA VAL A 118 3.20 -6.75 -0.05
C VAL A 118 1.68 -6.73 0.00
N MET A 119 1.04 -7.81 -0.41
CA MET A 119 -0.42 -7.97 -0.40
C MET A 119 -0.83 -9.01 0.64
N LYS A 120 -1.96 -8.78 1.28
CA LYS A 120 -2.69 -9.80 2.02
C LYS A 120 -3.36 -10.73 1.01
N ALA A 121 -3.40 -12.02 1.29
CA ALA A 121 -4.08 -12.97 0.44
C ALA A 121 -4.55 -14.20 1.21
N LYS A 122 -5.36 -15.01 0.54
CA LYS A 122 -5.72 -16.36 0.99
C LYS A 122 -5.15 -17.38 0.02
N ALA A 123 -4.48 -18.39 0.53
CA ALA A 123 -3.97 -19.52 -0.23
C ALA A 123 -4.81 -20.76 0.10
N LYS A 124 -5.38 -21.41 -0.90
CA LYS A 124 -6.13 -22.66 -0.74
C LYS A 124 -5.18 -23.86 -0.84
N GLY A 125 -5.19 -24.76 0.13
CA GLY A 125 -4.35 -25.97 0.04
C GLY A 125 -2.86 -25.73 0.33
N LEU A 126 -2.51 -24.63 1.02
CA LEU A 126 -1.11 -24.29 1.29
C LEU A 126 -0.46 -25.36 2.19
N ALA A 127 0.72 -25.85 1.80
CA ALA A 127 1.46 -26.89 2.52
C ALA A 127 0.63 -28.16 2.84
N GLY A 128 -0.34 -28.50 1.98
CA GLY A 128 -1.20 -29.67 2.16
C GLY A 128 -2.30 -29.49 3.22
N GLN A 129 -2.48 -28.28 3.77
CA GLN A 129 -3.59 -27.99 4.68
C GLN A 129 -4.89 -27.80 3.91
N GLU A 130 -5.96 -28.46 4.33
CA GLU A 130 -7.28 -28.26 3.76
C GLU A 130 -7.84 -26.87 4.14
N GLY A 131 -8.51 -26.23 3.18
CA GLY A 131 -9.12 -24.91 3.39
C GLY A 131 -8.24 -23.72 2.96
N TYR A 132 -8.50 -22.56 3.56
CA TYR A 132 -7.86 -21.29 3.24
C TYR A 132 -6.91 -20.84 4.34
N THR A 133 -5.67 -20.55 3.96
CA THR A 133 -4.64 -20.01 4.85
C THR A 133 -4.39 -18.54 4.50
N GLN A 134 -4.43 -17.66 5.49
CA GLN A 134 -4.09 -16.26 5.29
C GLN A 134 -2.58 -16.10 5.16
N VAL A 135 -2.14 -15.40 4.13
CA VAL A 135 -0.72 -15.21 3.78
C VAL A 135 -0.43 -13.78 3.36
N ALA A 136 0.85 -13.42 3.37
CA ALA A 136 1.36 -12.20 2.76
C ALA A 136 2.18 -12.57 1.51
N ILE A 137 1.97 -11.85 0.40
CA ILE A 137 2.66 -12.08 -0.87
C ILE A 137 3.46 -10.85 -1.22
N LYS A 138 4.75 -11.02 -1.50
CA LYS A 138 5.61 -9.97 -2.07
C LYS A 138 5.55 -10.04 -3.60
N MET A 139 5.26 -8.91 -4.23
CA MET A 139 5.24 -8.77 -5.69
C MET A 139 6.06 -7.56 -6.10
N LEU A 140 6.57 -7.60 -7.33
CA LEU A 140 7.11 -6.40 -7.98
C LEU A 140 5.97 -5.40 -8.24
N LYS A 141 6.34 -4.12 -8.37
CA LYS A 141 5.40 -3.03 -8.67
C LYS A 141 4.99 -3.03 -10.15
#